data_AF-A0A1R4HQH9-F1
#
_entry.id   AF-A0A1R4HQH9-F1
#
_cell.length_a   1.000
_cell.length_b   1.000
_cell.length_c   1.000
_cell.angle_alpha   90.00
_cell.angle_beta   90.00
_cell.angle_gamma   90.00
#
_symmetry.space_group_name_H-M   'P 1'
#
loop_
_entity.id
_entity.type
_entity.pdbx_description
1 polymer ?
#
loop_
_entity_poly.entity_id
_entity_poly.type
_entity_poly.pdbx_seq_one_letter_code
_entity_poly.pdbx_strand_id
1 'polypeptide(L)'
;MSETRTHAETGKRMMVWAVIVFGVGLLSGFGSTEVLIALNPSTPLLSALVATLSRVILYFGMPLAASLLVGGMLLRQLGSRSE
;
A
#
# COMPACT_ATOMS: atom_id res chain seq x y z
N MET A 1 19.49 5.69 -26.25
CA MET A 1 18.02 5.85 -26.39
C MET A 1 17.23 4.93 -25.44
N SER A 2 17.78 4.49 -24.30
CA SER A 2 17.12 3.45 -23.47
C SER A 2 16.72 3.89 -22.05
N GLU A 3 17.44 4.80 -21.39
CA GLU A 3 17.19 5.08 -19.95
C GLU A 3 15.86 5.80 -19.68
N THR A 4 15.45 6.70 -20.59
CA THR A 4 14.24 7.53 -20.44
C THR A 4 12.94 6.73 -20.45
N ARG A 5 12.82 5.73 -21.34
CA ARG A 5 11.67 4.82 -21.38
C ARG A 5 11.63 3.93 -20.14
N THR A 6 12.79 3.54 -19.61
CA THR A 6 12.90 2.72 -18.40
C THR A 6 12.39 3.46 -17.16
N HIS A 7 12.65 4.77 -17.02
CA HIS A 7 12.18 5.55 -15.86
C HIS A 7 10.66 5.78 -15.84
N ALA A 8 10.05 6.09 -16.98
CA ALA A 8 8.60 6.26 -17.08
C ALA A 8 7.84 4.96 -16.79
N GLU A 9 8.37 3.82 -17.27
CA GLU A 9 7.76 2.51 -17.05
C GLU A 9 7.95 2.02 -15.60
N THR A 10 9.12 2.28 -15.01
CA THR A 10 9.37 2.03 -13.58
C THR A 10 8.42 2.83 -12.70
N GLY A 11 8.21 4.12 -13.01
CA GLY A 11 7.26 4.96 -12.28
C GLY A 11 5.82 4.42 -12.34
N LYS A 12 5.39 3.92 -13.50
CA LYS A 12 4.08 3.27 -13.66
C LYS A 12 3.97 1.99 -12.83
N ARG A 13 5.01 1.16 -12.78
CA ARG A 13 5.04 -0.05 -11.93
C ARG A 13 4.98 0.30 -10.45
N MET A 14 5.71 1.32 -10.00
CA MET A 14 5.67 1.77 -8.60
C MET A 14 4.27 2.29 -8.20
N MET A 15 3.58 3.01 -9.09
CA MET A 15 2.19 3.42 -8.87
C MET A 15 1.24 2.22 -8.75
N VAL A 16 1.39 1.20 -9.59
CA VAL A 16 0.58 -0.03 -9.49
C VAL A 16 0.81 -0.73 -8.16
N TRP A 17 2.07 -0.86 -7.73
CA TRP A 17 2.40 -1.43 -6.42
C TRP A 17 1.88 -0.59 -5.26
N ALA A 18 1.88 0.73 -5.35
CA ALA A 18 1.29 1.61 -4.35
C ALA A 18 -0.21 1.33 -4.17
N VAL A 19 -0.95 1.17 -5.28
CA VAL A 19 -2.38 0.84 -5.27
C VAL A 19 -2.61 -0.56 -4.68
N ILE A 20 -1.78 -1.54 -5.02
CA ILE A 20 -1.88 -2.90 -4.45
C ILE A 20 -1.62 -2.87 -2.93
N VAL A 21 -0.55 -2.23 -2.48
CA VAL A 21 -0.22 -2.12 -1.05
C VAL A 21 -1.33 -1.40 -0.28
N PHE A 22 -1.86 -0.32 -0.86
CA PHE A 22 -2.99 0.42 -0.27
C PHE A 22 -4.27 -0.44 -0.23
N GLY A 23 -4.60 -1.14 -1.31
CA GLY A 23 -5.77 -2.02 -1.38
C GLY A 23 -5.67 -3.20 -0.41
N VAL A 24 -4.51 -3.85 -0.33
CA VAL A 24 -4.25 -4.91 0.67
C VAL A 24 -4.36 -4.34 2.08
N GLY A 25 -3.83 -3.14 2.33
CA GLY A 25 -3.94 -2.47 3.63
C GLY A 25 -5.39 -2.16 4.03
N LEU A 26 -6.20 -1.68 3.08
CA LEU A 26 -7.62 -1.43 3.32
C LEU A 26 -8.42 -2.72 3.54
N LEU A 27 -8.22 -3.75 2.69
CA LEU A 27 -8.93 -5.03 2.80
C LEU A 27 -8.57 -5.77 4.08
N SER A 28 -7.30 -5.74 4.48
CA SER A 28 -6.87 -6.32 5.75
C SER A 28 -7.40 -5.52 6.94
N GLY A 29 -7.48 -4.19 6.87
CA GLY A 29 -8.09 -3.37 7.92
C GLY A 29 -9.60 -3.59 8.08
N PHE A 30 -10.37 -3.45 7.01
CA PHE A 30 -11.84 -3.58 7.02
C PHE A 30 -12.29 -5.04 7.15
N GLY A 31 -11.70 -5.93 6.36
CA GLY A 31 -12.07 -7.35 6.34
C GLY A 31 -11.74 -8.06 7.65
N SER A 32 -10.63 -7.72 8.31
CA SER A 32 -10.32 -8.31 9.63
C SER A 32 -11.26 -7.83 10.72
N THR A 33 -11.71 -6.56 10.67
CA THR A 33 -12.61 -5.99 11.68
C THR A 33 -14.01 -6.61 11.61
N GLU A 34 -14.57 -6.74 10.41
CA GLU A 34 -15.88 -7.39 10.18
C GLU A 34 -15.86 -8.88 10.52
N VAL A 35 -14.80 -9.59 10.12
CA VAL A 35 -14.60 -11.00 10.46
C VAL A 35 -14.43 -11.19 11.97
N LEU A 36 -13.77 -10.26 12.67
CA LEU A 36 -13.61 -10.32 14.12
C LEU A 36 -14.92 -10.08 14.88
N ILE A 37 -15.75 -9.15 14.40
CA ILE A 37 -17.09 -8.88 14.94
C ILE A 37 -17.97 -10.11 14.74
N ALA A 38 -17.87 -10.78 13.59
CA ALA A 38 -18.63 -11.99 13.27
C ALA A 38 -18.14 -13.25 14.01
N LEU A 39 -16.83 -13.39 14.26
CA LEU A 39 -16.23 -14.63 14.78
C LEU A 39 -16.21 -14.79 16.31
N ASN A 40 -16.74 -13.83 17.09
CA ASN A 40 -17.04 -13.88 18.54
C ASN A 40 -16.24 -12.83 19.38
N PRO A 41 -16.92 -11.91 20.10
CA PRO A 41 -16.28 -10.84 20.90
C PRO A 41 -15.56 -11.33 22.18
N SER A 42 -15.57 -12.62 22.48
CA SER A 42 -15.08 -13.16 23.76
C SER A 42 -13.66 -13.73 23.74
N THR A 43 -12.93 -13.63 22.62
CA THR A 43 -11.51 -14.06 22.54
C THR A 43 -10.55 -12.86 22.51
N PRO A 44 -10.06 -12.37 23.67
CA PRO A 44 -9.20 -11.20 23.74
C PRO A 44 -7.91 -11.36 22.93
N LEU A 45 -7.38 -12.58 22.80
CA LEU A 45 -6.20 -12.87 21.99
C LEU A 45 -6.41 -12.57 20.49
N LEU A 46 -7.54 -13.00 19.92
CA LEU A 46 -7.85 -12.80 18.50
C LEU A 46 -8.01 -11.31 18.19
N SER A 47 -8.69 -10.58 19.09
CA SER A 47 -8.85 -9.13 18.99
C SER A 47 -7.53 -8.36 19.08
N ALA A 48 -6.62 -8.78 19.96
CA ALA A 48 -5.31 -8.15 20.11
C ALA A 48 -4.42 -8.41 18.89
N LEU A 49 -4.50 -9.60 18.30
CA LEU A 49 -3.72 -9.99 17.13
C LEU A 49 -4.16 -9.19 15.89
N VAL A 50 -5.47 -9.06 15.68
CA VAL A 50 -6.02 -8.21 14.62
C VAL A 50 -5.69 -6.74 14.86
N ALA A 51 -5.87 -6.20 16.07
CA ALA A 51 -5.50 -4.82 16.37
C ALA A 51 -3.99 -4.56 16.12
N THR A 52 -3.13 -5.53 16.40
CA THR A 52 -1.68 -5.44 16.13
C THR A 52 -1.41 -5.43 14.63
N LEU A 53 -2.04 -6.32 13.87
CA LEU A 53 -1.92 -6.34 12.41
C LEU A 53 -2.43 -5.04 11.78
N SER A 54 -3.59 -4.54 12.19
CA SER A 54 -4.14 -3.28 11.73
C SER A 54 -3.19 -2.11 12.02
N ARG A 55 -2.54 -2.09 13.18
CA ARG A 55 -1.51 -1.09 13.51
C ARG A 55 -0.29 -1.21 12.59
N VAL A 56 0.23 -2.42 12.38
CA VAL A 56 1.38 -2.62 11.46
C VAL A 56 1.03 -2.13 10.05
N ILE A 57 -0.16 -2.43 9.55
CA ILE A 57 -0.64 -1.98 8.25
C ILE A 57 -0.78 -0.45 8.19
N LEU A 58 -1.30 0.18 9.24
CA LEU A 58 -1.42 1.65 9.31
C LEU A 58 -0.05 2.32 9.37
N TYR A 59 0.87 1.81 10.19
CA TYR A 59 2.18 2.43 10.41
C TYR A 59 3.20 2.12 9.31
N PHE A 60 3.06 1.01 8.59
CA PHE A 60 3.99 0.64 7.50
C PHE A 60 3.33 0.72 6.11
N GLY A 61 2.13 0.17 5.96
CA GLY A 61 1.43 0.09 4.68
C GLY A 61 1.07 1.46 4.11
N MET A 62 0.51 2.36 4.93
CA MET A 62 0.16 3.72 4.48
C MET A 62 1.39 4.56 4.08
N PRO A 63 2.47 4.66 4.89
CA PRO A 63 3.68 5.37 4.49
C PRO A 63 4.38 4.76 3.28
N LEU A 64 4.38 3.43 3.15
CA LEU A 64 4.94 2.72 2.00
C LEU A 64 4.16 3.04 0.71
N ALA A 65 2.83 2.97 0.76
CA ALA A 65 1.98 3.33 -0.38
C ALA A 65 2.18 4.79 -0.79
N ALA A 66 2.24 5.72 0.18
CA ALA A 66 2.50 7.14 -0.09
C ALA A 66 3.87 7.35 -0.73
N SER A 67 4.92 6.69 -0.22
CA SER A 67 6.28 6.79 -0.76
C SER A 67 6.39 6.25 -2.18
N LEU A 68 5.73 5.12 -2.48
CA LEU A 68 5.69 4.54 -3.83
C LEU A 68 4.91 5.43 -4.81
N LEU A 69 3.82 6.07 -4.36
CA LEU A 69 3.06 7.03 -5.16
C LEU A 69 3.90 8.25 -5.51
N VAL A 70 4.52 8.88 -4.51
CA VAL A 70 5.37 10.07 -4.70
C VAL A 70 6.58 9.73 -5.57
N GLY A 71 7.28 8.62 -5.28
CA GLY A 71 8.42 8.17 -6.09
C GLY A 71 8.02 7.87 -7.54
N GLY A 72 6.87 7.23 -7.75
CA GLY A 72 6.32 6.98 -9.08
C GLY A 72 5.97 8.28 -9.84
N MET A 73 5.40 9.28 -9.16
CA MET A 73 5.11 10.60 -9.75
C MET A 73 6.38 11.33 -10.17
N LEU A 74 7.41 11.34 -9.32
CA LEU A 74 8.70 11.97 -9.60
C LEU A 74 9.39 11.34 -10.81
N LEU A 75 9.50 10.00 -10.84
CA LEU A 75 10.09 9.28 -11.98
C LEU A 75 9.35 9.53 -13.29
N ARG A 76 8.02 9.63 -13.22
CA ARG A 76 7.18 9.91 -14.39
C ARG A 76 7.35 11.35 -14.90
N GLN A 77 7.50 12.35 -14.00
CA GLN A 77 7.80 13.73 -14.39
C GLN A 77 9.20 13.90 -14.98
N LEU A 78 10.18 13.14 -14.48
CA LEU A 78 11.53 13.14 -15.05
C LEU A 78 11.53 12.57 -16.46
N GLY A 79 10.81 11.46 -16.70
CA GLY A 79 10.66 10.89 -18.05
C GLY A 79 9.96 11.80 -19.05
N SER A 80 9.03 12.66 -18.61
CA SER A 80 8.27 13.57 -19.50
C SER A 80 8.99 14.88 -19.84
N ARG A 81 10.07 15.25 -19.12
CA ARG A 81 10.84 16.48 -19.38
C ARG A 81 12.00 16.29 -20.36
N SER A 82 12.26 15.04 -20.72
CA SER A 82 13.38 14.61 -21.56
C SER A 82 12.96 14.19 -22.98
N GLU A 83 11.69 14.39 -23.33
CA GLU A 83 11.17 14.44 -24.70
C GLU A 83 11.08 15.90 -25.15
#